data_AF-A0A535KSX6-F1
#
_entry.id   AF-A0A535KSX6-F1
#
_cell.length_a   1.000
_cell.length_b   1.000
_cell.length_c   1.000
_cell.angle_alpha   90.00
_cell.angle_beta   90.00
_cell.angle_gamma   90.00
#
_symmetry.space_group_name_H-M   'P 1'
#
loop_
_entity.id
_entity.type
_entity.pdbx_description
1 polymer ?
#
loop_
_entity_poly.entity_id
_entity_poly.type
_entity_poly.pdbx_seq_one_letter_code
_entity_poly.pdbx_strand_id
1 'polypeptide(L)'
;MVTSSVSGEGIDEVTRLLQPASTGVLLGPSGTGKSTLVNAILGAAVMRTRETHRSGEGRHMTSHRQLVQLPAGGMIIDTPGLREAQLWEGADALA
;
A
#
# COMPACT_ATOMS: atom_id res chain seq x y z
N MET A 1 -8.76 -12.15 -2.99
CA MET A 1 -8.46 -11.38 -4.21
C MET A 1 -6.99 -11.52 -4.52
N VAL A 2 -6.63 -11.69 -5.78
CA VAL A 2 -5.23 -11.71 -6.26
C VAL A 2 -5.06 -10.51 -7.19
N THR A 3 -3.92 -9.84 -7.12
CA THR A 3 -3.63 -8.68 -7.98
C THR A 3 -2.24 -8.78 -8.59
N SER A 4 -2.05 -8.15 -9.74
CA SER A 4 -0.74 -7.98 -10.37
C SER A 4 -0.64 -6.58 -10.97
N SER A 5 0.30 -5.79 -10.47
CA SER A 5 0.59 -4.47 -11.04
C SER A 5 1.30 -4.54 -12.40
N VAL A 6 1.76 -5.73 -12.82
CA VAL A 6 2.41 -5.95 -14.12
C VAL A 6 1.37 -6.27 -15.19
N SER A 7 0.43 -7.17 -14.91
CA SER A 7 -0.62 -7.57 -15.87
C SER A 7 -1.89 -6.71 -15.76
N GLY A 8 -2.07 -5.97 -14.67
CA GLY A 8 -3.29 -5.23 -14.37
C GLY A 8 -4.40 -6.09 -13.74
N GLU A 9 -4.16 -7.38 -13.51
CA GLU A 9 -5.13 -8.28 -12.89
C GLU A 9 -5.56 -7.78 -11.50
N GLY A 10 -6.86 -7.80 -11.23
CA GLY A 10 -7.44 -7.44 -9.92
C GLY A 10 -7.39 -5.95 -9.56
N ILE A 11 -6.78 -5.07 -10.36
CA ILE A 11 -6.65 -3.64 -10.05
C ILE A 11 -8.02 -2.96 -10.00
N ASP A 12 -8.91 -3.27 -10.94
CA ASP A 12 -10.28 -2.72 -10.95
C ASP A 12 -11.08 -3.16 -9.72
N GLU A 13 -10.89 -4.42 -9.28
CA GLU A 13 -11.56 -4.93 -8.09
C GLU A 13 -11.10 -4.21 -6.83
N VAL A 14 -9.80 -3.97 -6.66
CA VAL A 14 -9.27 -3.16 -5.55
C VAL A 14 -9.79 -1.72 -5.63
N THR A 15 -9.83 -1.14 -6.83
CA THR A 15 -10.31 0.24 -7.04
C THR A 15 -11.79 0.38 -6.65
N ARG A 16 -12.61 -0.64 -6.91
CA ARG A 16 -14.02 -0.68 -6.46
C ARG A 16 -14.19 -0.71 -4.95
N LEU A 17 -13.18 -1.13 -4.18
CA LEU A 17 -13.21 -1.06 -2.72
C LEU A 17 -12.89 0.34 -2.17
N LEU A 18 -12.31 1.21 -3.00
CA LEU A 18 -11.79 2.53 -2.62
C LEU A 18 -12.65 3.65 -3.25
N GLN A 19 -13.95 3.58 -3.00
CA GLN A 19 -14.95 4.57 -3.42
C GLN A 19 -14.87 5.86 -2.58
N PRO A 20 -15.59 6.94 -2.95
CA PRO A 20 -15.63 8.16 -2.14
C PRO A 20 -15.93 7.87 -0.67
N ALA A 21 -15.30 8.64 0.22
CA ALA A 21 -15.33 8.46 1.68
C ALA A 21 -14.69 7.16 2.22
N SER A 22 -14.03 6.36 1.38
CA SER A 22 -13.24 5.20 1.82
C SER A 22 -11.75 5.54 1.87
N THR A 23 -11.06 5.07 2.93
CA THR A 23 -9.60 5.18 3.05
C THR A 23 -9.00 3.80 3.28
N GLY A 24 -8.18 3.33 2.34
CA GLY A 24 -7.41 2.10 2.47
C GLY A 24 -6.02 2.36 3.05
N VAL A 25 -5.46 1.38 3.75
CA VAL A 25 -4.06 1.39 4.19
C VAL A 25 -3.39 0.15 3.63
N LEU A 26 -2.27 0.31 2.92
CA LEU A 26 -1.49 -0.83 2.44
C LEU A 26 -0.50 -1.26 3.52
N LEU A 27 -0.63 -2.51 3.96
CA LEU A 27 0.23 -3.15 4.96
C LEU A 27 1.02 -4.29 4.31
N GLY A 28 2.26 -4.48 4.75
CA GLY A 28 3.11 -5.58 4.32
C GLY A 28 4.58 -5.21 4.26
N PRO A 29 5.47 -6.21 4.15
CA PRO A 29 6.93 -6.00 4.15
C PRO A 29 7.42 -5.02 3.08
N SER A 30 8.62 -4.49 3.29
CA SER A 30 9.33 -3.74 2.25
C SER A 30 9.56 -4.64 1.03
N GLY A 31 9.43 -4.08 -0.18
CA GLY A 31 9.66 -4.82 -1.42
C GLY A 31 8.47 -5.64 -1.96
N THR A 32 7.37 -5.79 -1.21
CA THR A 32 6.16 -6.52 -1.67
C THR A 32 5.39 -5.83 -2.81
N GLY A 33 5.75 -4.59 -3.19
CA GLY A 33 5.14 -3.90 -4.32
C GLY A 33 3.97 -2.96 -3.98
N LYS A 34 3.78 -2.57 -2.71
CA LYS A 34 2.71 -1.66 -2.26
C LYS A 34 2.65 -0.36 -3.09
N SER A 35 3.77 0.36 -3.19
CA SER A 35 3.82 1.61 -3.96
C SER A 35 3.66 1.39 -5.47
N THR A 36 4.04 0.22 -5.99
CA THR A 36 3.77 -0.18 -7.37
C THR A 36 2.27 -0.39 -7.60
N LEU A 37 1.57 -1.01 -6.65
CA LEU A 37 0.12 -1.17 -6.69
C LEU A 37 -0.59 0.19 -6.64
N VAL A 38 -0.14 1.13 -5.81
CA VAL A 38 -0.68 2.50 -5.79
C VAL A 38 -0.56 3.16 -7.16
N ASN A 39 0.61 3.10 -7.80
CA ASN A 39 0.80 3.65 -9.15
C ASN A 39 -0.13 3.00 -10.19
N ALA A 40 -0.33 1.68 -10.09
CA ALA A 40 -1.25 0.96 -10.98
C ALA A 40 -2.70 1.44 -10.81
N ILE A 41 -3.17 1.61 -9.57
CA ILE A 41 -4.52 2.15 -9.28
C ILE A 41 -4.67 3.59 -9.77
N LEU A 42 -3.61 4.41 -9.66
CA LEU A 42 -3.62 5.79 -10.15
C LEU A 42 -3.53 5.88 -11.68
N GLY A 43 -3.10 4.82 -12.37
CA GLY A 43 -2.73 4.89 -13.78
C GLY A 43 -1.55 5.81 -14.08
N ALA A 44 -0.74 6.15 -13.07
CA ALA A 44 0.36 7.11 -13.18
C ALA A 44 1.50 6.80 -12.19
N ALA A 45 2.74 7.13 -12.58
CA ALA A 45 3.94 6.95 -11.76
C ALA A 45 4.11 8.09 -10.74
N VAL A 46 3.21 8.18 -9.77
CA VAL A 46 3.20 9.22 -8.73
C VAL A 46 4.15 8.88 -7.59
N MET A 47 4.16 7.62 -7.17
CA MET A 47 5.06 7.10 -6.15
C MET A 47 6.40 6.74 -6.80
N ARG A 48 7.51 7.19 -6.20
CA ARG A 48 8.86 6.81 -6.66
C ARG A 48 9.07 5.30 -6.43
N THR A 49 9.16 4.53 -7.50
CA THR A 49 9.49 3.10 -7.48
C THR A 49 10.85 2.84 -8.13
N ARG A 50 11.58 1.83 -7.65
CA ARG A 50 12.79 1.28 -8.30
C ARG A 50 12.73 -0.24 -8.23
N GLU A 51 13.37 -0.92 -9.18
CA GLU A 51 13.43 -2.38 -9.20
C GLU A 51 14.08 -2.94 -7.92
N THR A 52 13.49 -4.01 -7.39
CA THR A 52 14.03 -4.74 -6.25
C THR A 52 15.16 -5.67 -6.71
N HIS A 53 16.31 -5.61 -6.05
CA HIS A 53 17.43 -6.52 -6.33
C HIS A 53 17.06 -7.97 -5.96
N ARG A 54 17.65 -8.96 -6.65
CA ARG A 54 17.40 -10.41 -6.48
C ARG A 54 17.56 -10.97 -5.06
N SER A 55 18.13 -10.21 -4.12
CA SER A 55 18.27 -10.60 -2.72
C SER A 55 16.99 -10.44 -1.88
N GLY A 56 15.89 -9.91 -2.44
CA GLY A 56 14.64 -9.69 -1.71
C GLY A 56 14.70 -8.56 -0.67
N GLU A 57 15.89 -8.00 -0.44
CA GLU A 57 16.10 -6.85 0.43
C GLU A 57 15.88 -5.56 -0.35
N GLY A 58 14.63 -5.08 -0.34
CA GLY A 58 14.27 -3.79 -0.89
C GLY A 58 15.01 -2.65 -0.17
N ARG A 59 16.11 -2.16 -0.75
CA ARG A 59 16.82 -0.94 -0.30
C ARG A 59 16.14 0.34 -0.79
N HIS A 60 14.83 0.46 -0.62
CA HIS A 60 14.13 1.75 -0.72
C HIS A 60 12.99 1.79 0.31
N MET A 61 13.23 2.54 1.38
CA MET A 61 12.26 2.94 2.41
C MET A 61 11.31 3.99 1.83
N THR A 62 10.00 3.73 1.80
CA THR A 62 9.05 4.82 2.08
C THR A 62 9.40 5.29 3.49
N SER A 63 10.01 6.47 3.63
CA SER A 63 10.39 7.03 4.95
C SER A 63 9.27 7.86 5.58
N HIS A 64 8.26 8.20 4.78
CA HIS A 64 7.14 9.03 5.16
C HIS A 64 5.83 8.32 4.81
N ARG A 65 4.81 8.51 5.65
CA ARG A 65 3.43 8.11 5.35
C ARG A 65 2.86 9.11 4.35
N GLN A 66 2.24 8.64 3.28
CA GLN A 66 1.65 9.50 2.27
C GLN A 66 0.18 9.13 2.08
N LEU A 67 -0.69 10.15 2.13
CA LEU A 67 -2.09 10.03 1.74
C LEU A 67 -2.23 10.39 0.26
N VAL A 68 -2.81 9.50 -0.52
CA VAL A 68 -3.01 9.64 -1.95
C VAL A 68 -4.50 9.60 -2.25
N GLN A 69 -5.02 10.65 -2.88
CA GLN A 69 -6.39 10.66 -3.38
C GLN A 69 -6.45 9.95 -4.73
N LEU A 70 -7.43 9.06 -4.88
CA LEU A 70 -7.64 8.29 -6.11
C LEU A 70 -8.58 9.04 -7.06
N PRO A 71 -8.46 8.81 -8.39
CA PRO A 71 -9.41 9.34 -9.36
C PRO A 71 -10.87 8.97 -9.08
N ALA A 72 -11.09 7.78 -8.50
CA ALA A 72 -12.42 7.30 -8.11
C ALA A 72 -12.97 7.96 -6.81
N GLY A 73 -12.22 8.85 -6.17
CA GLY A 73 -12.64 9.63 -5.00
C GLY A 73 -12.31 9.05 -3.63
N GLY A 74 -11.90 7.78 -3.53
CA GLY A 74 -11.33 7.22 -2.30
C GLY A 74 -9.89 7.64 -2.07
N MET A 75 -9.30 7.16 -0.97
CA MET A 75 -7.92 7.48 -0.59
C MET A 75 -7.12 6.23 -0.22
N ILE A 76 -5.80 6.29 -0.40
CA ILE A 76 -4.84 5.28 0.07
C ILE A 76 -3.80 5.95 0.95
N ILE A 77 -3.52 5.37 2.11
CA ILE A 77 -2.34 5.65 2.92
C ILE A 77 -1.26 4.62 2.56
N ASP A 78 -0.19 5.08 1.91
CA ASP A 78 1.04 4.28 1.78
C ASP A 78 1.88 4.45 3.04
N THR A 79 2.31 3.33 3.62
CA THR A 79 3.11 3.31 4.83
C THR A 79 4.50 2.73 4.54
N PRO A 80 5.56 3.23 5.22
CA PRO A 80 6.80 2.49 5.38
C PRO A 80 6.48 1.04 5.73
N GLY A 81 7.07 0.06 5.04
CA GLY A 81 6.74 -1.34 5.26
C GLY A 81 6.77 -1.70 6.75
N LEU A 82 5.61 -1.91 7.35
CA LEU A 82 5.53 -2.39 8.73
C LEU A 82 6.19 -3.77 8.75
N ARG A 83 7.25 -3.91 9.56
CA ARG A 83 7.87 -5.21 9.78
C ARG A 83 6.95 -6.16 10.55
N GLU A 84 6.02 -5.61 11.32
CA GLU A 84 4.88 -6.27 11.96
C GLU A 84 3.94 -5.16 12.47
N ALA A 85 2.64 -5.25 12.22
CA ALA A 85 1.67 -4.48 13.00
C ALA A 85 1.51 -5.21 14.33
N GLN A 86 2.18 -4.75 15.38
CA GLN A 86 1.87 -5.25 16.71
C GLN A 86 0.46 -4.78 17.05
N LEU A 87 -0.48 -5.72 17.11
CA LEU A 87 -1.75 -5.51 17.78
C LEU A 87 -1.38 -5.25 19.24
N TRP A 88 -1.45 -3.99 19.66
CA TRP A 88 -1.48 -3.69 21.07
C TRP A 88 -2.87 -4.12 21.54
N GLU A 89 -3.00 -5.39 21.94
CA GLU A 89 -4.08 -5.76 22.83
C GLU A 89 -3.83 -4.95 24.09
N GLY A 90 -4.62 -3.91 24.28
CA GLY A 90 -4.66 -3.23 25.57
C GLY A 90 -4.87 -4.33 26.59
N ALA A 91 -3.92 -4.46 27.52
CA ALA A 91 -4.14 -5.24 28.71
C ALA A 91 -5.43 -4.73 29.36
N ASP A 92 -5.87 -5.41 30.39
CA ASP A 92 -6.44 -4.74 31.54
C ASP A 92 -5.61 -3.49 31.94
N ALA A 93 -5.76 -2.38 31.23
CA ALA A 93 -5.25 -1.04 31.52
C ALA A 93 -6.29 -0.27 32.35
N LEU A 94 -7.20 -1.02 32.97
CA LEU A 94 -8.04 -0.64 34.09
C LEU A 94 -7.71 -1.58 35.25
N ALA A 95 -6.59 -1.32 35.92
CA ALA A 95 -6.38 -1.57 37.34
C ALA A 95 -5.27 -0.66 37.85
#